data_AF-A0A524LH20-F1
#
_entry.id   AF-A0A524LH20-F1
#
_cell.length_a   1.000
_cell.length_b   1.000
_cell.length_c   1.000
_cell.angle_alpha   90.00
_cell.angle_beta   90.00
_cell.angle_gamma   90.00
#
_symmetry.space_group_name_H-M   'P 1'
#
loop_
_entity.id
_entity.type
_entity.pdbx_description
1 polymer ?
#
loop_
_entity_poly.entity_id
_entity_poly.type
_entity_poly.pdbx_seq_one_letter_code
_entity_poly.pdbx_strand_id
1 'polypeptide(L)'
;MPKWEAAVATENPKILYRIVQLLKDLEIQFVICSPVDHRCERAQVVISGPSDTSIQHIGRIEVTEDFDTDFVRIKIMSKLHDLLTPSKAIIGIDPGMTFGVALLIDGIPVYSNSSTSPEAVAILTKTLIDYTKTLFPECQKLIRIGTGSKLYAALLLRSIRNSITQPSIELVNEHKTTIISGARSDESAAILIAGRTGRPPSTSDLIIEPKEGYIRSLKRYVTRLTKGEKSITSNEARALLTGDSTLEDAIRQS
;
A
#
# COMPACT_ATOMS: atom_id res chain seq x y z
N MET A 1 15.32 -5.73 28.35
CA MET A 1 14.35 -4.94 27.55
C MET A 1 15.14 -4.04 26.62
N PRO A 2 14.76 -3.94 25.33
CA PRO A 2 15.40 -3.01 24.40
C PRO A 2 15.23 -1.58 24.91
N LYS A 3 16.27 -0.76 24.78
CA LYS A 3 16.25 0.65 25.17
C LYS A 3 15.70 1.54 24.05
N TRP A 4 15.78 1.06 22.82
CA TRP A 4 15.38 1.76 21.60
C TRP A 4 14.61 0.79 20.70
N GLU A 5 13.69 1.30 19.89
CA GLU A 5 13.01 0.50 18.89
C GLU A 5 13.97 0.20 17.73
N ALA A 6 14.69 1.22 17.25
CA ALA A 6 15.65 1.08 16.16
C ALA A 6 17.05 1.63 16.49
N ALA A 7 18.07 1.09 15.83
CA ALA A 7 19.41 1.67 15.75
C ALA A 7 19.81 1.86 14.29
N VAL A 8 20.44 2.99 13.98
CA VAL A 8 21.07 3.24 12.68
C VAL A 8 22.57 3.13 12.85
N ALA A 9 23.13 2.05 12.32
CA ALA A 9 24.50 1.62 12.51
C ALA A 9 25.21 1.56 11.16
N THR A 10 25.60 2.73 10.65
CA THR A 10 26.26 2.83 9.34
C THR A 10 27.19 4.03 9.28
N GLU A 11 28.31 3.86 8.59
CA GLU A 11 29.24 4.95 8.28
C GLU A 11 28.89 5.67 6.97
N ASN A 12 27.95 5.14 6.19
CA ASN A 12 27.52 5.76 4.94
C ASN A 12 26.56 6.94 5.22
N PRO A 13 26.95 8.19 4.90
CA PRO A 13 26.15 9.38 5.25
C PRO A 13 24.81 9.44 4.50
N LYS A 14 24.72 8.88 3.30
CA LYS A 14 23.49 8.87 2.50
C LYS A 14 22.47 7.88 3.07
N ILE A 15 22.92 6.68 3.44
CA ILE A 15 22.08 5.70 4.14
C ILE A 15 21.61 6.29 5.46
N LEU A 16 22.53 6.83 6.26
CA LEU A 16 22.21 7.46 7.54
C LEU A 16 21.12 8.51 7.40
N TYR A 17 21.29 9.48 6.49
CA TYR A 17 20.32 10.54 6.28
C TYR A 17 18.94 10.00 5.88
N ARG A 18 18.88 9.12 4.88
CA ARG A 18 17.60 8.58 4.38
C ARG A 18 16.86 7.75 5.43
N ILE A 19 17.57 6.93 6.20
CA ILE A 19 16.98 6.11 7.26
C ILE A 19 16.52 6.98 8.44
N VAL A 20 17.30 8.00 8.84
CA VAL A 20 16.88 8.93 9.89
C VAL A 20 15.59 9.66 9.52
N GLN A 21 15.45 10.10 8.26
CA GLN A 21 14.18 10.71 7.80
C GLN A 21 13.04 9.70 7.89
N LEU A 22 13.24 8.47 7.37
CA LEU A 22 12.22 7.42 7.43
C LEU A 22 11.78 7.11 8.88
N LEU A 23 12.71 6.95 9.81
CA LEU A 23 12.38 6.64 11.20
C LEU A 23 11.64 7.79 11.90
N LYS A 24 11.98 9.05 11.56
CA LYS A 24 11.25 10.23 12.06
C LYS A 24 9.82 10.29 11.50
N ASP A 25 9.64 10.04 10.22
CA ASP A 25 8.32 10.00 9.57
C ASP A 25 7.43 8.89 10.12
N LEU A 26 8.05 7.82 10.64
CA LEU A 26 7.39 6.71 11.31
C LEU A 26 7.20 6.92 12.82
N GLU A 27 7.70 8.03 13.37
CA GLU A 27 7.70 8.32 14.82
C GLU A 27 8.38 7.23 15.68
N ILE A 28 9.33 6.50 15.11
CA ILE A 28 10.07 5.42 15.79
C ILE A 28 11.18 6.03 16.65
N GLN A 29 11.32 5.56 17.88
CA GLN A 29 12.42 5.94 18.76
C GLN A 29 13.71 5.21 18.37
N PHE A 30 14.74 5.97 18.02
CA PHE A 30 16.00 5.40 17.53
C PHE A 30 17.25 6.01 18.12
N VAL A 31 18.35 5.27 17.99
CA VAL A 31 19.72 5.73 18.29
C VAL A 31 20.60 5.66 17.05
N ILE A 32 21.51 6.62 16.89
CA ILE A 32 22.59 6.56 15.90
C ILE A 32 23.84 6.05 16.62
N CYS A 33 24.46 5.01 16.07
CA CYS A 33 25.64 4.38 16.66
C CYS A 33 26.64 3.98 15.55
N SER A 34 27.91 3.80 15.93
CA SER A 34 28.90 3.19 15.02
C SER A 34 28.62 1.69 14.91
N PRO A 35 28.90 1.03 13.76
CA PRO A 35 28.73 -0.42 13.60
C PRO A 35 29.43 -1.32 14.63
N VAL A 36 30.45 -0.81 15.34
CA VAL A 36 31.19 -1.54 16.39
C VAL A 36 30.70 -1.21 17.81
N ASP A 37 29.66 -0.41 17.95
CA ASP A 37 29.17 0.08 19.24
C ASP A 37 28.06 -0.81 19.82
N HIS A 38 28.26 -1.31 21.04
CA HIS A 38 27.27 -2.13 21.76
C HIS A 38 25.92 -1.45 22.01
N ARG A 39 25.80 -0.12 21.84
CA ARG A 39 24.51 0.58 21.87
C ARG A 39 23.55 0.05 20.82
N CYS A 40 24.04 -0.40 19.66
CA CYS A 40 23.22 -0.95 18.59
C CYS A 40 22.55 -2.27 19.00
N GLU A 41 23.21 -3.09 19.82
CA GLU A 41 22.70 -4.39 20.31
C GLU A 41 21.49 -4.26 21.25
N ARG A 42 21.24 -3.05 21.77
CA ARG A 42 20.12 -2.76 22.68
C ARG A 42 18.86 -2.29 21.95
N ALA A 43 18.88 -2.24 20.62
CA ALA A 43 17.72 -1.91 19.80
C ALA A 43 17.02 -3.19 19.32
N GLN A 44 15.71 -3.12 19.11
CA GLN A 44 14.96 -4.26 18.55
C GLN A 44 15.30 -4.48 17.06
N VAL A 45 15.50 -3.39 16.32
CA VAL A 45 15.91 -3.40 14.91
C VAL A 45 17.21 -2.64 14.74
N VAL A 46 18.12 -3.16 13.92
CA VAL A 46 19.38 -2.47 13.57
C VAL A 46 19.45 -2.32 12.06
N ILE A 47 19.53 -1.08 11.57
CA ILE A 47 19.65 -0.78 10.14
C ILE A 47 21.11 -0.43 9.83
N SER A 48 21.70 -1.12 8.86
CA SER A 48 23.11 -0.97 8.50
C SER A 48 23.35 -1.03 7.00
N GLY A 49 24.51 -0.54 6.56
CA GLY A 49 24.97 -0.72 5.18
C GLY A 49 25.59 -2.10 4.95
N PRO A 50 25.87 -2.49 3.69
CA PRO A 50 26.45 -3.80 3.36
C PRO A 50 27.92 -3.93 3.81
N SER A 51 28.64 -2.80 3.89
CA SER A 51 30.02 -2.74 4.39
C SER A 51 30.14 -3.01 5.89
N ASP A 52 29.02 -2.90 6.63
CA ASP A 52 28.98 -2.93 8.09
C ASP A 52 28.79 -4.37 8.60
N THR A 53 29.69 -5.28 8.20
CA THR A 53 29.56 -6.73 8.41
C THR A 53 29.71 -7.19 9.87
N SER A 54 30.30 -6.36 10.73
CA SER A 54 30.52 -6.66 12.16
C SER A 54 29.24 -6.80 12.98
N ILE A 55 28.11 -6.30 12.47
CA ILE A 55 26.83 -6.30 13.20
C ILE A 55 26.16 -7.68 13.11
N GLN A 56 26.22 -8.45 14.19
CA GLN A 56 25.48 -9.71 14.35
C GLN A 56 24.22 -9.47 15.19
N HIS A 57 23.10 -9.16 14.54
CA HIS A 57 21.84 -8.87 15.22
C HIS A 57 20.66 -9.54 14.50
N ILE A 58 19.79 -10.26 15.23
CA ILE A 58 18.64 -10.97 14.64
C ILE A 58 17.65 -10.01 13.95
N GLY A 59 17.54 -8.80 14.50
CA GLY A 59 16.77 -7.69 13.95
C GLY A 59 17.48 -6.89 12.86
N ARG A 60 18.63 -7.34 12.34
CA ARG A 60 19.40 -6.56 11.34
C ARG A 60 18.61 -6.42 10.03
N ILE A 61 18.59 -5.21 9.50
CA ILE A 61 18.10 -4.86 8.17
C ILE A 61 19.25 -4.21 7.42
N GLU A 62 19.76 -4.93 6.41
CA GLU A 62 20.75 -4.38 5.51
C GLU A 62 20.08 -3.57 4.40
N VAL A 63 20.64 -2.39 4.10
CA VAL A 63 20.17 -1.48 3.06
C VAL A 63 21.34 -0.98 2.22
N THR A 64 21.18 -0.94 0.90
CA THR A 64 22.12 -0.30 -0.03
C THR A 64 21.84 1.21 -0.10
N GLU A 65 22.59 2.00 -0.88
CA GLU A 65 22.30 3.43 -1.01
C GLU A 65 21.03 3.76 -1.81
N ASP A 66 20.65 2.87 -2.72
CA ASP A 66 19.55 2.96 -3.67
C ASP A 66 18.30 2.18 -3.21
N PHE A 67 18.25 1.85 -1.91
CA PHE A 67 17.13 1.13 -1.34
C PHE A 67 15.78 1.81 -1.62
N ASP A 68 14.74 0.98 -1.79
CA ASP A 68 13.36 1.44 -1.82
C ASP A 68 12.87 1.71 -0.39
N THR A 69 12.46 2.96 -0.14
CA THR A 69 12.04 3.42 1.19
C THR A 69 10.80 2.67 1.70
N ASP A 70 9.87 2.33 0.82
CA ASP A 70 8.62 1.65 1.17
C ASP A 70 8.90 0.21 1.62
N PHE A 71 9.84 -0.45 0.92
CA PHE A 71 10.30 -1.78 1.28
C PHE A 71 11.04 -1.82 2.61
N VAL A 72 11.91 -0.84 2.86
CA VAL A 72 12.61 -0.72 4.15
C VAL A 72 11.63 -0.43 5.27
N ARG A 73 10.63 0.44 5.05
CA ARG A 73 9.52 0.67 5.99
C ARG A 73 8.83 -0.64 6.37
N ILE A 74 8.40 -1.43 5.38
CA ILE A 74 7.70 -2.71 5.62
C ILE A 74 8.58 -3.65 6.46
N LYS A 75 9.88 -3.76 6.15
CA LYS A 75 10.83 -4.58 6.91
C LYS A 75 10.98 -4.12 8.36
N ILE A 76 11.14 -2.81 8.58
CA ILE A 76 11.27 -2.22 9.92
C ILE A 76 10.01 -2.54 10.73
N MET A 77 8.83 -2.19 10.22
CA MET A 77 7.56 -2.41 10.92
C MET A 77 7.32 -3.90 11.19
N SER A 78 7.61 -4.77 10.21
CA SER A 78 7.44 -6.22 10.40
C SER A 78 8.33 -6.76 11.52
N LYS A 79 9.59 -6.29 11.63
CA LYS A 79 10.49 -6.71 12.72
C LYS A 79 10.13 -6.11 14.07
N LEU A 80 9.69 -4.85 14.12
CA LEU A 80 9.24 -4.21 15.37
C LEU A 80 8.00 -4.88 15.97
N HIS A 81 7.16 -5.47 15.13
CA HIS A 81 5.97 -6.22 15.55
C HIS A 81 6.16 -7.74 15.55
N ASP A 82 7.41 -8.23 15.49
CA ASP A 82 7.76 -9.66 15.56
C ASP A 82 7.02 -10.54 14.54
N LEU A 83 6.74 -10.00 13.34
CA LEU A 83 6.06 -10.70 12.24
C LEU A 83 7.04 -11.63 11.49
N LEU A 84 7.43 -12.73 12.14
CA LEU A 84 8.42 -13.67 11.62
C LEU A 84 7.83 -14.65 10.60
N THR A 85 6.69 -15.24 10.92
CA THR A 85 5.97 -16.22 10.08
C THR A 85 4.49 -15.86 10.00
N PRO A 86 4.16 -14.72 9.39
CA PRO A 86 2.79 -14.25 9.39
C PRO A 86 1.88 -15.14 8.56
N SER A 87 0.63 -15.25 8.99
CA SER A 87 -0.37 -16.07 8.31
C SER A 87 -0.99 -15.35 7.12
N LYS A 88 -1.22 -14.04 7.21
CA LYS A 88 -1.94 -13.24 6.21
C LYS A 88 -1.30 -11.88 5.97
N ALA A 89 -1.23 -11.50 4.69
CA ALA A 89 -0.88 -10.17 4.22
C ALA A 89 -2.05 -9.64 3.39
N ILE A 90 -2.69 -8.58 3.88
CA ILE A 90 -3.92 -8.04 3.32
C ILE A 90 -3.66 -6.60 2.88
N ILE A 91 -3.88 -6.32 1.61
CA ILE A 91 -3.88 -4.95 1.08
C ILE A 91 -5.32 -4.45 1.09
N GLY A 92 -5.62 -3.47 1.94
CA GLY A 92 -6.88 -2.74 1.92
C GLY A 92 -6.79 -1.51 1.03
N ILE A 93 -7.81 -1.28 0.22
CA ILE A 93 -7.89 -0.15 -0.69
C ILE A 93 -9.23 0.55 -0.52
N ASP A 94 -9.21 1.85 -0.26
CA ASP A 94 -10.38 2.73 -0.19
C ASP A 94 -10.53 3.54 -1.49
N PRO A 95 -11.48 3.20 -2.39
CA PRO A 95 -11.62 3.88 -3.67
C PRO A 95 -12.33 5.24 -3.56
N GLY A 96 -11.68 6.28 -4.08
CA GLY A 96 -12.19 7.64 -4.09
C GLY A 96 -11.61 8.48 -5.23
N MET A 97 -11.78 9.80 -5.15
CA MET A 97 -10.98 10.74 -5.97
C MET A 97 -9.48 10.60 -5.68
N THR A 98 -9.16 10.11 -4.48
CA THR A 98 -7.85 9.66 -4.05
C THR A 98 -8.06 8.28 -3.43
N PHE A 99 -7.28 7.31 -3.86
CA PHE A 99 -7.35 5.93 -3.43
C PHE A 99 -6.39 5.73 -2.25
N GLY A 100 -6.93 5.47 -1.07
CA GLY A 100 -6.12 5.10 0.09
C GLY A 100 -5.70 3.63 -0.01
N VAL A 101 -4.45 3.31 0.31
CA VAL A 101 -3.90 1.96 0.30
C VAL A 101 -3.24 1.68 1.64
N ALA A 102 -3.49 0.50 2.21
CA ALA A 102 -2.81 0.03 3.41
C ALA A 102 -2.43 -1.45 3.26
N LEU A 103 -1.25 -1.84 3.72
CA LEU A 103 -0.84 -3.24 3.84
C LEU A 103 -0.82 -3.60 5.32
N LEU A 104 -1.61 -4.62 5.67
CA LEU A 104 -1.64 -5.22 6.99
C LEU A 104 -1.02 -6.61 6.92
N ILE A 105 -0.19 -6.95 7.89
CA ILE A 105 0.37 -8.28 8.07
C ILE A 105 -0.11 -8.79 9.42
N ASP A 106 -0.89 -9.88 9.43
CA ASP A 106 -1.60 -10.40 10.61
C ASP A 106 -2.38 -9.33 11.41
N GLY A 107 -2.96 -8.38 10.67
CA GLY A 107 -3.75 -7.28 11.23
C GLY A 107 -2.94 -6.06 11.66
N ILE A 108 -1.60 -6.12 11.61
CA ILE A 108 -0.73 -4.98 11.93
C ILE A 108 -0.48 -4.13 10.68
N PRO A 109 -0.82 -2.83 10.67
CA PRO A 109 -0.51 -1.94 9.56
C PRO A 109 1.00 -1.70 9.45
N VAL A 110 1.62 -2.16 8.36
CA VAL A 110 3.06 -1.99 8.11
C VAL A 110 3.36 -0.94 7.03
N TYR A 111 2.36 -0.60 6.22
CA TYR A 111 2.51 0.37 5.15
C TYR A 111 1.18 1.05 4.81
N SER A 112 1.26 2.31 4.41
CA SER A 112 0.13 3.11 3.93
C SER A 112 0.59 4.11 2.88
N ASN A 113 -0.22 4.30 1.83
CA ASN A 113 0.02 5.32 0.80
C ASN A 113 -1.32 5.74 0.17
N SER A 114 -1.30 6.73 -0.72
CA SER A 114 -2.47 7.08 -1.51
C SER A 114 -2.07 7.62 -2.87
N SER A 115 -2.96 7.45 -3.86
CA SER A 115 -2.75 7.99 -5.21
C SER A 115 -4.07 8.38 -5.84
N THR A 116 -4.06 9.36 -6.75
CA THR A 116 -5.25 9.72 -7.52
C THR A 116 -5.47 8.81 -8.73
N SER A 117 -4.49 8.00 -9.16
CA SER A 117 -4.58 7.13 -10.34
C SER A 117 -4.84 5.67 -9.93
N PRO A 118 -5.91 5.02 -10.45
CA PRO A 118 -6.17 3.60 -10.21
C PRO A 118 -5.09 2.70 -10.83
N GLU A 119 -4.46 3.12 -11.92
CA GLU A 119 -3.32 2.42 -12.53
C GLU A 119 -2.11 2.43 -11.60
N ALA A 120 -1.75 3.59 -11.05
CA ALA A 120 -0.67 3.69 -10.08
C ALA A 120 -0.94 2.84 -8.83
N VAL A 121 -2.20 2.80 -8.37
CA VAL A 121 -2.62 1.94 -7.24
C VAL A 121 -2.54 0.46 -7.62
N ALA A 122 -2.93 0.08 -8.84
CA ALA A 122 -2.82 -1.29 -9.31
C ALA A 122 -1.36 -1.76 -9.38
N ILE A 123 -0.45 -0.89 -9.86
CA ILE A 123 1.00 -1.13 -9.86
C ILE A 123 1.51 -1.26 -8.42
N LEU A 124 1.20 -0.31 -7.54
CA LEU A 124 1.61 -0.35 -6.14
C LEU A 124 1.10 -1.64 -5.46
N THR A 125 -0.15 -2.00 -5.68
CA THR A 125 -0.76 -3.22 -5.13
C THR A 125 0.00 -4.46 -5.58
N LYS A 126 0.34 -4.56 -6.87
CA LYS A 126 1.17 -5.65 -7.39
C LYS A 126 2.55 -5.67 -6.74
N THR A 127 3.22 -4.52 -6.66
CA THR A 127 4.53 -4.38 -6.05
C THR A 127 4.53 -4.84 -4.59
N LEU A 128 3.51 -4.45 -3.81
CA LEU A 128 3.36 -4.89 -2.42
C LEU A 128 3.09 -6.40 -2.31
N ILE A 129 2.26 -6.97 -3.19
CA ILE A 129 2.02 -8.43 -3.24
C ILE A 129 3.32 -9.17 -3.56
N ASP A 130 4.07 -8.74 -4.57
CA ASP A 130 5.30 -9.43 -4.96
C ASP A 130 6.38 -9.29 -3.89
N TYR A 131 6.50 -8.13 -3.26
CA TYR A 131 7.40 -7.91 -2.15
C TYR A 131 7.04 -8.76 -0.92
N THR A 132 5.76 -8.84 -0.57
CA THR A 132 5.30 -9.70 0.55
C THR A 132 5.47 -11.18 0.24
N LYS A 133 5.39 -11.63 -1.02
CA LYS A 133 5.79 -13.00 -1.40
C LYS A 133 7.27 -13.25 -1.15
N THR A 134 8.15 -12.29 -1.45
CA THR A 134 9.59 -12.40 -1.18
C THR A 134 9.90 -12.47 0.31
N LEU A 135 9.24 -11.62 1.12
CA LEU A 135 9.47 -11.60 2.57
C LEU A 135 8.84 -12.81 3.28
N PHE A 136 7.62 -13.19 2.90
CA PHE A 136 6.81 -14.19 3.57
C PHE A 136 6.19 -15.16 2.54
N PRO A 137 6.95 -16.14 2.03
CA PRO A 137 6.50 -17.03 0.95
C PRO A 137 5.20 -17.78 1.28
N GLU A 138 5.09 -18.32 2.49
CA GLU A 138 3.96 -19.14 2.96
C GLU A 138 2.72 -18.33 3.38
N CYS A 139 2.85 -17.01 3.51
CA CYS A 139 1.76 -16.14 3.97
C CYS A 139 0.65 -16.07 2.91
N GLN A 140 -0.63 -16.11 3.31
CA GLN A 140 -1.74 -15.89 2.40
C GLN A 140 -1.81 -14.41 1.99
N LYS A 141 -1.90 -14.11 0.68
CA LYS A 141 -2.02 -12.74 0.18
C LYS A 141 -3.44 -12.45 -0.31
N LEU A 142 -4.00 -11.32 0.12
CA LEU A 142 -5.38 -10.92 -0.18
C LEU A 142 -5.44 -9.42 -0.52
N ILE A 143 -6.30 -9.05 -1.48
CA ILE A 143 -6.62 -7.65 -1.75
C ILE A 143 -8.09 -7.42 -1.36
N ARG A 144 -8.34 -6.38 -0.57
CA ARG A 144 -9.68 -5.95 -0.16
C ARG A 144 -9.96 -4.55 -0.66
N ILE A 145 -11.07 -4.37 -1.36
CA ILE A 145 -11.44 -3.11 -1.99
C ILE A 145 -12.78 -2.65 -1.43
N GLY A 146 -12.81 -1.42 -0.90
CA GLY A 146 -14.03 -0.78 -0.42
C GLY A 146 -15.04 -0.56 -1.54
N THR A 147 -16.32 -0.65 -1.20
CA THR A 147 -17.43 -0.44 -2.16
C THR A 147 -18.21 0.85 -1.90
N GLY A 148 -17.66 1.75 -1.07
CA GLY A 148 -18.27 3.05 -0.76
C GLY A 148 -18.58 3.89 -2.00
N SER A 149 -17.70 3.84 -3.02
CA SER A 149 -17.97 4.39 -4.35
C SER A 149 -17.92 3.32 -5.43
N LYS A 150 -19.08 2.97 -6.00
CA LYS A 150 -19.17 2.04 -7.13
C LYS A 150 -18.31 2.48 -8.32
N LEU A 151 -18.28 3.78 -8.62
CA LEU A 151 -17.51 4.33 -9.73
C LEU A 151 -16.01 4.06 -9.56
N TYR A 152 -15.42 4.49 -8.44
CA TYR A 152 -13.98 4.37 -8.23
C TYR A 152 -13.55 2.91 -8.00
N ALA A 153 -14.37 2.11 -7.33
CA ALA A 153 -14.13 0.68 -7.19
C ALA A 153 -14.07 -0.02 -8.56
N ALA A 154 -15.01 0.28 -9.47
CA ALA A 154 -15.00 -0.28 -10.82
C ALA A 154 -13.78 0.13 -11.64
N LEU A 155 -13.37 1.41 -11.57
CA LEU A 155 -12.14 1.89 -12.23
C LEU A 155 -10.92 1.11 -11.74
N LEU A 156 -10.74 1.01 -10.42
CA LEU A 156 -9.62 0.28 -9.82
C LEU A 156 -9.64 -1.21 -10.15
N LEU A 157 -10.81 -1.87 -10.06
CA LEU A 157 -10.94 -3.30 -10.37
C LEU A 157 -10.50 -3.62 -11.80
N ARG A 158 -10.81 -2.74 -12.76
CA ARG A 158 -10.37 -2.89 -14.15
C ARG A 158 -8.85 -2.74 -14.27
N SER A 159 -8.26 -1.73 -13.63
CA SER A 159 -6.80 -1.52 -13.63
C SER A 159 -6.05 -2.69 -12.97
N ILE A 160 -6.58 -3.24 -11.88
CA ILE A 160 -6.03 -4.42 -11.19
C ILE A 160 -6.14 -5.68 -12.05
N ARG A 161 -7.30 -5.94 -12.66
CA ARG A 161 -7.52 -7.12 -13.53
C ARG A 161 -6.51 -7.20 -14.67
N ASN A 162 -6.13 -6.05 -15.23
CA ASN A 162 -5.14 -5.99 -16.31
C ASN A 162 -3.70 -6.23 -15.81
N SER A 163 -3.46 -6.08 -14.50
CA SER A 163 -2.11 -6.02 -13.92
C SER A 163 -1.71 -7.25 -13.10
N ILE A 164 -2.69 -7.95 -12.51
CA ILE A 164 -2.44 -8.98 -11.49
C ILE A 164 -3.17 -10.29 -11.81
N THR A 165 -2.41 -11.39 -11.86
CA THR A 165 -2.90 -12.74 -12.21
C THR A 165 -3.32 -13.60 -11.02
N GLN A 166 -2.99 -13.27 -9.76
CA GLN A 166 -2.94 -14.29 -8.69
C GLN A 166 -3.36 -13.98 -7.22
N PRO A 167 -3.70 -12.77 -6.74
CA PRO A 167 -4.28 -12.64 -5.41
C PRO A 167 -5.80 -12.79 -5.44
N SER A 168 -6.35 -13.38 -4.38
CA SER A 168 -7.79 -13.33 -4.13
C SER A 168 -8.18 -11.86 -3.91
N ILE A 169 -9.16 -11.38 -4.67
CA ILE A 169 -9.74 -10.05 -4.52
C ILE A 169 -11.08 -10.19 -3.81
N GLU A 170 -11.29 -9.38 -2.79
CA GLU A 170 -12.52 -9.28 -2.02
C GLU A 170 -13.08 -7.84 -2.08
N LEU A 171 -14.37 -7.72 -2.34
CA LEU A 171 -15.12 -6.47 -2.22
C LEU A 171 -15.76 -6.37 -0.84
N VAL A 172 -15.45 -5.30 -0.14
CA VAL A 172 -15.87 -5.05 1.23
C VAL A 172 -16.95 -3.98 1.24
N ASN A 173 -18.08 -4.28 1.90
CA ASN A 173 -19.16 -3.31 2.11
C ASN A 173 -19.04 -2.68 3.49
N GLU A 174 -18.65 -1.42 3.55
CA GLU A 174 -18.34 -0.71 4.79
C GLU A 174 -19.51 -0.54 5.76
N HIS A 175 -20.76 -0.70 5.28
CA HIS A 175 -21.97 -0.61 6.09
C HIS A 175 -22.48 -1.96 6.62
N LYS A 176 -21.96 -3.08 6.10
CA LYS A 176 -22.54 -4.41 6.33
C LYS A 176 -21.52 -5.47 6.73
N THR A 177 -20.28 -5.08 7.01
CA THR A 177 -19.18 -6.02 7.26
C THR A 177 -18.68 -5.92 8.70
N THR A 178 -18.52 -7.07 9.33
CA THR A 178 -17.95 -7.21 10.67
C THR A 178 -16.46 -6.90 10.61
N ILE A 179 -15.96 -6.14 11.60
CA ILE A 179 -14.52 -5.91 11.79
C ILE A 179 -13.96 -7.18 12.45
N ILE A 180 -13.02 -7.85 11.79
CA ILE A 180 -12.47 -9.15 12.24
C ILE A 180 -11.05 -9.00 12.79
N SER A 181 -10.26 -8.06 12.26
CA SER A 181 -8.96 -7.69 12.84
C SER A 181 -9.13 -6.47 13.74
N GLY A 182 -8.27 -6.30 14.75
CA GLY A 182 -8.32 -5.24 15.78
C GLY A 182 -8.18 -3.78 15.31
N ALA A 183 -8.66 -3.47 14.10
CA ALA A 183 -8.73 -2.14 13.54
C ALA A 183 -9.68 -1.26 14.35
N ARG A 184 -9.18 -0.10 14.76
CA ARG A 184 -9.91 0.88 15.59
C ARG A 184 -10.60 1.92 14.69
N SER A 185 -11.71 2.48 15.15
CA SER A 185 -12.55 3.38 14.33
C SER A 185 -11.88 4.69 13.90
N ASP A 186 -10.76 5.05 14.52
CA ASP A 186 -9.92 6.21 14.23
C ASP A 186 -8.85 5.94 13.15
N GLU A 187 -8.70 4.69 12.71
CA GLU A 187 -7.76 4.32 11.66
C GLU A 187 -8.28 4.69 10.26
N SER A 188 -7.35 4.81 9.30
CA SER A 188 -7.71 5.12 7.92
C SER A 188 -8.68 4.09 7.33
N ALA A 189 -9.55 4.52 6.41
CA ALA A 189 -10.53 3.66 5.76
C ALA A 189 -9.90 2.43 5.08
N ALA A 190 -8.72 2.59 4.48
CA ALA A 190 -7.98 1.49 3.87
C ALA A 190 -7.60 0.39 4.89
N ILE A 191 -7.21 0.77 6.10
CA ILE A 191 -6.92 -0.18 7.20
C ILE A 191 -8.20 -0.88 7.64
N LEU A 192 -9.30 -0.12 7.83
CA LEU A 192 -10.61 -0.69 8.18
C LEU A 192 -11.11 -1.69 7.13
N ILE A 193 -10.92 -1.37 5.83
CA ILE A 193 -11.27 -2.26 4.71
C ILE A 193 -10.43 -3.53 4.74
N ALA A 194 -9.11 -3.43 4.98
CA ALA A 194 -8.25 -4.58 5.14
C ALA A 194 -8.71 -5.50 6.28
N GLY A 195 -9.29 -4.93 7.34
CA GLY A 195 -9.74 -5.68 8.52
C GLY A 195 -11.12 -6.35 8.45
N ARG A 196 -11.84 -6.19 7.34
CA ARG A 196 -13.23 -6.70 7.15
C ARG A 196 -13.29 -7.80 6.12
N THR A 197 -14.17 -8.79 6.27
CA THR A 197 -14.42 -9.78 5.19
C THR A 197 -15.17 -9.18 4.02
N GLY A 198 -14.81 -9.59 2.81
CA GLY A 198 -15.55 -9.27 1.61
C GLY A 198 -16.09 -10.48 0.86
N ARG A 199 -16.62 -10.22 -0.34
CA ARG A 199 -17.06 -11.22 -1.32
C ARG A 199 -16.20 -11.15 -2.58
N PRO A 200 -16.10 -12.20 -3.39
CA PRO A 200 -15.44 -12.08 -4.69
C PRO A 200 -16.15 -11.05 -5.59
N PRO A 201 -15.41 -10.34 -6.46
CA PRO A 201 -15.99 -9.45 -7.46
C PRO A 201 -16.74 -10.25 -8.55
N SER A 202 -17.83 -9.68 -9.06
CA SER A 202 -18.59 -10.22 -10.19
C SER A 202 -18.49 -9.30 -11.41
N THR A 203 -18.94 -9.76 -12.58
CA THR A 203 -18.97 -8.94 -13.80
C THR A 203 -19.76 -7.65 -13.62
N SER A 204 -20.83 -7.66 -12.82
CA SER A 204 -21.62 -6.46 -12.55
C SER A 204 -20.88 -5.39 -11.73
N ASP A 205 -19.84 -5.76 -10.99
CA ASP A 205 -19.02 -4.78 -10.26
C ASP A 205 -18.08 -3.98 -11.17
N LEU A 206 -17.89 -4.46 -12.40
CA LEU A 206 -17.05 -3.83 -13.42
C LEU A 206 -17.84 -2.94 -14.35
N ILE A 207 -19.17 -2.96 -14.34
CA ILE A 207 -20.00 -2.20 -15.28
C ILE A 207 -20.80 -1.18 -14.49
N ILE A 208 -20.68 0.08 -14.87
CA ILE A 208 -21.41 1.18 -14.22
C ILE A 208 -22.45 1.71 -15.20
N GLU A 209 -23.72 1.66 -14.79
CA GLU A 209 -24.80 2.28 -15.53
C GLU A 209 -24.51 3.79 -15.69
N PRO A 210 -24.49 4.34 -16.92
CA PRO A 210 -23.99 5.68 -17.19
C PRO A 210 -24.99 6.78 -16.80
N LYS A 211 -25.27 6.90 -15.50
CA LYS A 211 -26.11 7.95 -14.94
C LYS A 211 -25.41 9.29 -15.05
N GLU A 212 -26.18 10.37 -15.23
CA GLU A 212 -25.65 11.74 -15.34
C GLU A 212 -24.75 12.13 -14.15
N GLY A 213 -25.05 11.63 -12.95
CA GLY A 213 -24.19 11.82 -11.77
C GLY A 213 -22.80 11.19 -11.91
N TYR A 214 -22.71 9.98 -12.48
CA TYR A 214 -21.42 9.32 -12.72
C TYR A 214 -20.66 9.94 -13.88
N ILE A 215 -21.36 10.34 -14.96
CA ILE A 215 -20.75 11.07 -16.08
C ILE A 215 -20.08 12.35 -15.56
N ARG A 216 -20.80 13.15 -14.76
CA ARG A 216 -20.26 14.39 -14.18
C ARG A 216 -19.08 14.13 -13.24
N SER A 217 -19.18 13.08 -12.41
CA SER A 217 -18.13 12.69 -11.48
C SER A 217 -16.86 12.25 -12.22
N LEU A 218 -17.01 11.46 -13.28
CA LEU A 218 -15.90 10.96 -14.07
C LEU A 218 -15.20 12.09 -14.84
N LYS A 219 -15.95 13.03 -15.43
CA LYS A 219 -15.37 14.24 -16.04
C LYS A 219 -14.50 15.02 -15.05
N ARG A 220 -15.05 15.31 -13.86
CA ARG A 220 -14.33 16.00 -12.79
C ARG A 220 -13.08 15.23 -12.38
N TYR A 221 -13.20 13.91 -12.29
CA TYR A 221 -12.11 13.03 -11.92
C TYR A 221 -10.97 13.06 -12.94
N VAL A 222 -11.25 12.94 -14.25
CA VAL A 222 -10.24 13.03 -15.31
C VAL A 222 -9.55 14.39 -15.32
N THR A 223 -10.29 15.48 -15.18
CA THR A 223 -9.70 16.83 -15.09
C THR A 223 -8.78 16.96 -13.88
N ARG A 224 -9.16 16.41 -12.71
CA ARG A 224 -8.28 16.42 -11.54
C ARG A 224 -7.04 15.55 -11.74
N LEU A 225 -7.22 14.35 -12.29
CA LEU A 225 -6.15 13.39 -12.54
C LEU A 225 -5.09 13.96 -13.48
N THR A 226 -5.52 14.70 -14.49
CA THR A 226 -4.64 15.37 -15.47
C THR A 226 -4.28 16.81 -15.09
N LYS A 227 -4.56 17.23 -13.85
CA LYS A 227 -4.28 18.59 -13.34
C LYS A 227 -4.81 19.71 -14.26
N GLY A 228 -5.92 19.46 -14.96
CA GLY A 228 -6.55 20.41 -15.87
C GLY A 228 -6.15 20.26 -17.34
N GLU A 229 -5.16 19.43 -17.67
CA GLU A 229 -4.68 19.28 -19.06
C GLU A 229 -5.69 18.60 -19.98
N LYS A 230 -6.54 17.70 -19.44
CA LYS A 230 -7.57 17.02 -20.22
C LYS A 230 -8.95 17.12 -19.59
N SER A 231 -9.95 17.10 -20.46
CA SER A 231 -11.36 16.96 -20.11
C SER A 231 -12.01 16.04 -21.12
N ILE A 232 -12.98 15.25 -20.68
CA ILE A 232 -13.69 14.30 -21.54
C ILE A 232 -15.12 14.74 -21.79
N THR A 233 -15.62 14.42 -22.97
CA THR A 233 -17.01 14.56 -23.40
C THR A 233 -17.92 13.61 -22.64
N SER A 234 -19.25 13.81 -22.76
CA SER A 234 -20.20 12.87 -22.15
C SER A 234 -20.16 11.49 -22.82
N ASN A 235 -19.80 11.42 -24.11
CA ASN A 235 -19.74 10.16 -24.84
C ASN A 235 -18.52 9.33 -24.43
N GLU A 236 -17.35 9.98 -24.29
CA GLU A 236 -16.15 9.32 -23.74
C GLU A 236 -16.38 8.86 -22.30
N ALA A 237 -17.04 9.69 -21.48
CA ALA A 237 -17.40 9.29 -20.12
C ALA A 237 -18.35 8.07 -20.11
N ARG A 238 -19.30 7.99 -21.05
CA ARG A 238 -20.18 6.82 -21.17
C ARG A 238 -19.40 5.57 -21.54
N ALA A 239 -18.52 5.64 -22.54
CA ALA A 239 -17.66 4.53 -22.96
C ALA A 239 -16.76 4.04 -21.82
N LEU A 240 -16.19 4.96 -21.04
CA LEU A 240 -15.46 4.61 -19.83
C LEU A 240 -16.36 3.93 -18.79
N LEU A 241 -17.58 4.41 -18.54
CA LEU A 241 -18.46 3.82 -17.51
C LEU A 241 -18.92 2.41 -17.89
N THR A 242 -19.21 2.15 -19.16
CA THR A 242 -19.61 0.84 -19.68
C THR A 242 -18.43 -0.14 -19.80
N GLY A 243 -17.20 0.38 -19.86
CA GLY A 243 -15.99 -0.43 -20.01
C GLY A 243 -15.56 -0.63 -21.46
N ASP A 244 -16.15 0.12 -22.39
CA ASP A 244 -15.81 0.12 -23.82
C ASP A 244 -14.49 0.87 -24.11
N SER A 245 -13.99 1.64 -23.14
CA SER A 245 -12.71 2.36 -23.20
C SER A 245 -12.04 2.36 -21.82
N THR A 246 -10.71 2.50 -21.78
CA THR A 246 -9.93 2.61 -20.55
C THR A 246 -9.62 4.07 -20.18
N LEU A 247 -9.36 4.31 -18.90
CA LEU A 247 -8.96 5.62 -18.41
C LEU A 247 -7.65 6.10 -19.08
N GLU A 248 -6.74 5.17 -19.35
CA GLU A 248 -5.49 5.42 -20.06
C GLU A 248 -5.75 5.85 -21.51
N ASP A 249 -6.68 5.22 -22.22
CA ASP A 249 -7.06 5.62 -23.58
C ASP A 249 -7.62 7.04 -23.60
N ALA A 250 -8.52 7.35 -22.66
CA ALA A 250 -9.11 8.68 -22.53
C ALA A 250 -8.08 9.76 -22.17
N ILE A 251 -6.98 9.38 -21.50
CA ILE A 251 -5.88 10.29 -21.16
C ILE A 251 -4.82 10.31 -22.27
N ARG A 252 -4.69 9.29 -23.13
CA ARG A 252 -3.71 9.25 -24.22
C ARG A 252 -4.23 9.79 -25.55
N GLN A 253 -5.53 9.71 -25.82
CA GLN A 253 -6.15 10.23 -27.03
C GLN A 253 -6.17 11.77 -27.00
N SER A 254 -5.02 12.40 -27.26
CA SER A 254 -4.87 13.77 -27.79
C SER A 254 -3.51 13.87 -28.47
#